data_AF-A0AAJ3LN16-F1
#
_entry.id   AF-A0AAJ3LN16-F1
#
_cell.length_a   1.000
_cell.length_b   1.000
_cell.length_c   1.000
_cell.angle_alpha   90.00
_cell.angle_beta   90.00
_cell.angle_gamma   90.00
#
_symmetry.space_group_name_H-M   'P 1'
#
loop_
_entity.id
_entity.type
_entity.pdbx_description
1 polymer ?
#
loop_
_entity_poly.entity_id
_entity_poly.type
_entity_poly.pdbx_seq_one_letter_code
_entity_poly.pdbx_strand_id
1 'polypeptide(L)'
;MHKAKNIQGIHTQALLELLNNPVLAICEASIRKGHARATHFLMRQGDTVIDEGIDGEETKWEAADFLNHYQQTWWTVEQKIYK
;
A
#
# COMPACT_ATOMS: atom_id res chain seq x y z
N MET A 1 -10.91 -4.21 27.15
CA MET A 1 -11.53 -4.41 25.81
C MET A 1 -10.99 -3.35 24.87
N HIS A 2 -9.98 -3.69 24.06
CA HIS A 2 -9.53 -2.77 23.02
C HIS A 2 -10.57 -2.78 21.89
N LYS A 3 -11.25 -1.66 21.67
CA LYS A 3 -12.09 -1.48 20.49
C LYS A 3 -11.20 -1.71 19.27
N ALA A 4 -11.54 -2.70 18.44
CA ALA A 4 -10.96 -2.80 17.12
C ALA A 4 -11.22 -1.45 16.43
N LYS A 5 -10.16 -0.70 16.10
CA LYS A 5 -10.31 0.42 15.19
C LYS A 5 -10.94 -0.17 13.92
N ASN A 6 -12.10 0.32 13.52
CA ASN A 6 -12.61 0.10 12.18
C ASN A 6 -11.62 0.80 11.25
N ILE A 7 -10.58 0.10 10.83
CA ILE A 7 -9.68 0.61 9.81
C ILE A 7 -10.41 0.35 8.50
N GLN A 8 -11.08 1.37 7.99
CA GLN A 8 -11.76 1.31 6.70
C GLN A 8 -10.68 1.14 5.63
N GLY A 9 -10.79 0.06 4.86
CA GLY A 9 -9.87 -0.17 3.75
C GLY A 9 -10.05 0.90 2.66
N ILE A 10 -8.97 1.21 1.95
CA ILE A 10 -8.98 2.09 0.77
C ILE A 10 -8.73 1.28 -0.50
N HIS A 11 -9.28 1.73 -1.61
CA HIS A 11 -8.98 1.15 -2.92
C HIS A 11 -7.56 1.46 -3.36
N THR A 12 -7.02 0.65 -4.27
CA THR A 12 -5.69 0.84 -4.88
C THR A 12 -5.52 2.23 -5.51
N GLN A 13 -6.57 2.79 -6.12
CA GLN A 13 -6.54 4.16 -6.66
C GLN A 13 -6.24 5.20 -5.58
N ALA A 14 -6.94 5.14 -4.44
CA ALA A 14 -6.74 6.05 -3.32
C ALA A 14 -5.37 5.83 -2.65
N LEU A 15 -4.86 4.60 -2.67
CA LEU A 15 -3.51 4.30 -2.20
C LEU A 15 -2.45 4.92 -3.12
N LEU A 16 -2.60 4.84 -4.45
CA LEU A 16 -1.72 5.51 -5.40
C LEU A 16 -1.71 7.03 -5.22
N GLU A 17 -2.89 7.63 -5.01
CA GLU A 17 -3.01 9.05 -4.71
C GLU A 17 -2.28 9.43 -3.41
N LEU A 18 -2.34 8.58 -2.38
CA LEU A 18 -1.57 8.75 -1.16
C LEU A 18 -0.06 8.68 -1.43
N LEU A 19 0.40 7.72 -2.26
CA LEU A 19 1.81 7.56 -2.63
C LEU A 19 2.34 8.74 -3.46
N ASN A 20 1.49 9.46 -4.18
CA ASN A 20 1.87 10.68 -4.90
C ASN A 20 2.18 11.87 -3.98
N ASN A 21 2.00 11.75 -2.67
CA ASN A 21 2.39 12.78 -1.72
C ASN A 21 3.94 12.88 -1.64
N PRO A 22 4.55 14.02 -2.03
CA PRO A 22 6.00 14.14 -2.14
C PRO A 22 6.75 14.06 -0.80
N VAL A 23 6.08 14.30 0.32
CA VAL A 23 6.68 14.19 1.67
C VAL A 23 6.43 12.83 2.32
N LEU A 24 5.63 11.95 1.71
CA LEU A 24 5.50 10.57 2.14
C LEU A 24 6.75 9.80 1.71
N ALA A 25 7.43 9.19 2.66
CA ALA A 25 8.58 8.33 2.40
C ALA A 25 8.13 6.89 2.16
N ILE A 26 7.35 6.33 3.10
CA ILE A 26 6.92 4.93 3.08
C ILE A 26 5.47 4.85 3.57
N CYS A 27 4.66 4.02 2.93
CA CYS A 27 3.34 3.61 3.38
C CYS A 27 3.36 2.11 3.69
N GLU A 28 3.17 1.73 4.96
CA GLU A 28 2.91 0.34 5.32
C GLU A 28 1.41 0.08 5.13
N ALA A 29 1.07 -0.83 4.23
CA ALA A 29 -0.31 -1.19 3.94
C ALA A 29 -0.48 -2.70 3.88
N SER A 30 -1.64 -3.19 4.34
CA SER A 30 -1.94 -4.61 4.32
C SER A 30 -3.17 -4.95 3.50
N ILE A 31 -3.11 -6.07 2.79
CA ILE A 31 -4.24 -6.65 2.06
C ILE A 31 -4.73 -7.88 2.79
N ARG A 32 -6.04 -8.12 2.73
CA ARG A 32 -6.66 -9.33 3.27
C ARG A 32 -7.23 -10.16 2.13
N LYS A 33 -6.84 -11.42 2.05
CA LYS A 33 -7.41 -12.41 1.13
C LYS A 33 -7.82 -13.64 1.93
N GLY A 34 -9.10 -13.74 2.28
CA GLY A 34 -9.61 -14.75 3.19
C GLY A 34 -8.97 -14.64 4.59
N HIS A 35 -8.32 -15.71 5.04
CA HIS A 35 -7.60 -15.75 6.33
C HIS A 35 -6.15 -15.24 6.25
N ALA A 36 -5.63 -15.05 5.04
CA ALA A 36 -4.27 -14.54 4.84
C ALA A 36 -4.27 -13.01 4.85
N ARG A 37 -3.25 -12.45 5.49
CA ARG A 37 -2.90 -11.03 5.46
C ARG A 37 -1.49 -10.91 4.94
N ALA A 38 -1.30 -10.08 3.92
CA ALA A 38 0.02 -9.70 3.43
C ALA A 38 0.25 -8.22 3.74
N THR A 39 1.45 -7.89 4.23
CA THR A 39 1.87 -6.51 4.50
C THR A 39 2.89 -6.12 3.45
N HIS A 40 2.74 -4.92 2.92
CA HIS A 40 3.57 -4.33 1.89
C HIS A 40 4.09 -2.97 2.36
N PHE A 41 5.35 -2.68 2.05
CA PHE A 41 5.95 -1.37 2.21
C PHE A 41 5.98 -0.69 0.84
N LEU A 42 5.16 0.35 0.70
CA LEU A 42 4.91 1.02 -0.56
C LEU A 42 5.57 2.38 -0.58
N MET A 43 6.30 2.68 -1.65
CA MET A 43 7.02 3.93 -1.84
C MET A 43 6.81 4.47 -3.26
N ARG A 44 7.03 5.77 -3.43
CA ARG A 44 6.99 6.44 -4.73
C ARG A 44 8.37 6.98 -5.09
N GLN A 45 8.87 6.62 -6.26
CA GLN A 45 10.10 7.15 -6.82
C GLN A 45 9.84 7.63 -8.26
N GLY A 46 9.61 8.95 -8.41
CA GLY A 46 9.19 9.49 -9.70
C GLY A 46 7.88 8.85 -10.14
N ASP A 47 7.89 8.24 -11.33
CA ASP A 47 6.71 7.57 -11.90
C ASP A 47 6.56 6.09 -11.49
N THR A 48 7.53 5.56 -10.74
CA THR A 48 7.54 4.17 -10.28
C THR A 48 6.97 4.02 -8.87
N VAL A 49 6.12 3.01 -8.67
CA VAL A 49 5.74 2.50 -7.35
C VAL A 49 6.68 1.36 -6.98
N ILE A 50 7.28 1.44 -5.79
CA ILE A 50 8.07 0.37 -5.23
C ILE A 50 7.19 -0.36 -4.22
N ASP A 51 7.02 -1.67 -4.42
CA ASP A 51 6.22 -2.58 -3.59
C ASP A 51 7.14 -3.64 -2.98
N GLU A 52 7.46 -3.49 -1.70
CA GLU A 52 8.34 -4.42 -0.98
C GLU A 52 7.52 -5.29 -0.01
N GLY A 53 7.65 -6.61 -0.16
CA GLY A 53 7.06 -7.59 0.75
C GLY A 53 7.82 -7.67 2.08
N ILE A 54 7.22 -8.34 3.08
CA ILE A 54 7.90 -8.57 4.38
C ILE A 54 9.14 -9.48 4.27
N ASP A 55 9.27 -10.20 3.16
CA ASP A 55 10.44 -11.02 2.82
C ASP A 55 11.59 -10.19 2.23
N GLY A 56 11.38 -8.88 2.01
CA GLY A 56 12.34 -7.97 1.41
C GLY A 56 12.41 -8.07 -0.11
N GLU A 57 11.51 -8.83 -0.75
CA GLU A 57 11.43 -8.85 -2.20
C GLU A 57 10.75 -7.58 -2.71
N GLU A 58 11.45 -6.85 -3.57
CA GLU A 58 11.00 -5.59 -4.14
C GLU A 58 10.47 -5.80 -5.56
N THR A 59 9.23 -5.38 -5.81
CA THR A 59 8.66 -5.27 -7.15
C THR A 59 8.47 -3.80 -7.53
N LYS A 60 8.95 -3.43 -8.71
CA LYS A 60 8.77 -2.09 -9.29
C LYS A 60 7.63 -2.10 -10.28
N TRP A 61 6.75 -1.13 -10.16
CA TRP A 61 5.57 -0.99 -11.00
C TRP A 61 5.49 0.40 -11.62
N GLU A 62 5.06 0.46 -12.87
CA GLU A 62 4.39 1.67 -13.36
C GLU A 62 3.06 1.86 -12.62
N ALA A 63 2.64 3.11 -12.40
CA ALA A 63 1.42 3.38 -11.63
C ALA A 63 0.17 2.71 -12.24
N ALA A 64 0.09 2.67 -13.57
CA ALA A 64 -1.01 2.02 -14.29
C ALA A 64 -1.01 0.49 -14.10
N ASP A 65 0.18 -0.13 -14.12
CA ASP A 65 0.31 -1.57 -13.93
C ASP A 65 0.02 -1.98 -12.49
N PHE A 66 0.47 -1.19 -11.51
CA PHE A 66 0.11 -1.38 -10.10
C PHE A 66 -1.40 -1.32 -9.89
N LEU A 67 -2.06 -0.31 -10.48
CA LEU A 67 -3.51 -0.16 -10.40
C LEU A 67 -4.23 -1.35 -11.02
N ASN A 68 -3.77 -1.83 -12.17
CA ASN A 68 -4.38 -2.96 -12.86
C ASN A 68 -4.18 -4.28 -12.11
N HIS A 69 -2.96 -4.52 -11.61
CA HIS A 69 -2.63 -5.73 -10.83
C HIS A 69 -3.47 -5.82 -9.55
N TYR A 70 -3.65 -4.70 -8.85
CA TYR A 70 -4.41 -4.64 -7.60
C TYR A 70 -5.79 -3.98 -7.75
N GLN A 71 -6.41 -4.02 -8.93
CA GLN A 71 -7.62 -3.23 -9.22
C GLN A 71 -8.79 -3.50 -8.25
N GLN A 72 -8.93 -4.76 -7.82
CA GLN A 72 -10.03 -5.22 -6.96
C GLN A 72 -9.61 -5.37 -5.49
N THR A 73 -8.47 -4.78 -5.11
CA THR A 73 -7.89 -4.92 -3.79
C THR A 73 -8.30 -3.77 -2.88
N TRP A 74 -8.52 -4.11 -1.61
CA TRP A 74 -8.71 -3.15 -0.52
C TRP A 74 -7.52 -3.21 0.42
N TRP A 75 -6.97 -2.04 0.71
CA TRP A 75 -5.77 -1.85 1.50
C TRP A 75 -6.10 -1.24 2.85
N THR A 76 -5.55 -1.81 3.89
CA THR A 76 -5.57 -1.22 5.23
C THR A 76 -4.26 -0.47 5.38
N VAL A 77 -4.31 0.86 5.41
CA VAL A 77 -3.10 1.66 5.67
C VAL A 77 -2.80 1.58 7.17
N GLU A 78 -1.67 0.96 7.50
CA GLU A 78 -1.24 0.73 8.88
C GLU A 78 -0.42 1.92 9.38
N GLN A 79 0.56 2.35 8.59
CA GLN A 79 1.50 3.41 8.94
C GLN A 79 1.87 4.27 7.74
N LYS A 80 2.15 5.55 8.01
CA LYS A 80 2.66 6.53 7.04
C LYS A 80 3.91 7.16 7.63
N ILE A 81 5.04 6.97 6.98
CA ILE A 81 6.33 7.53 7.39
C ILE A 81 6.63 8.70 6.45
N TYR A 82 6.89 9.88 7.03
CA TYR A 82 7.18 11.10 6.28
C TYR A 82 8.68 11.43 6.33
N LYS A 83 9.16 12.16 5.33
CA LYS A 83 10.56 12.64 5.22
C LYS A 83 10.92 13.69 6.26
#